data_AF-A0A357ZCE6-F1
#
_entry.id   AF-A0A357ZCE6-F1
#
_cell.length_a   1.000
_cell.length_b   1.000
_cell.length_c   1.000
_cell.angle_alpha   90.00
_cell.angle_beta   90.00
_cell.angle_gamma   90.00
#
_symmetry.space_group_name_H-M   'P 1'
#
loop_
_entity.id
_entity.type
_entity.pdbx_description
1 polymer ?
#
loop_
_entity_poly.entity_id
_entity_poly.type
_entity_poly.pdbx_seq_one_letter_code
_entity_poly.pdbx_strand_id
1 'polypeptide(L)'
;MMLFRWRFLAALQLSPIITIPFPDENEVEMVYLRRKLFGNSQIRHHGSMILTAAALVVLLVLTAPLITNKVFAAQDMSGATTDNSQQDIEGSSPERDASTGSDSDTVPSCPTQNAAAPDTSAWSLLLVNPWNKIPDGYLPDLTRVEQDYEVDVRCADDLKQMLADCRNAGFDPRICSAYRSHTMQAELFYLNGGDLKDTLNPNTPSNDAGPRAVATPDTSEHQIGLAVDIVDGAHRQLDDSQADHPTQQWLMENCRHYGFVLRYPADKIDITGIIFEPWHYRYVGKQAAQEMYERGLCLEEYLN
;
A
#
# COMPACT_ATOMS: atom_id res chain seq x y z
N MET A 1 -36.11 61.87 -14.90
CA MET A 1 -35.93 60.58 -15.62
C MET A 1 -35.67 59.50 -14.55
N MET A 2 -36.15 58.25 -14.58
CA MET A 2 -36.15 57.23 -15.66
C MET A 2 -34.71 56.93 -16.13
N LEU A 3 -34.20 55.69 -16.23
CA LEU A 3 -34.78 54.33 -16.26
C LEU A 3 -34.03 53.40 -15.27
N PHE A 4 -34.62 52.34 -14.69
CA PHE A 4 -34.65 50.94 -15.21
C PHE A 4 -33.27 50.39 -15.66
N ARG A 5 -32.85 49.14 -15.39
CA ARG A 5 -33.37 48.00 -14.57
C ARG A 5 -32.38 46.83 -14.70
N TRP A 6 -32.22 45.99 -13.65
CA TRP A 6 -32.11 44.50 -13.64
C TRP A 6 -31.28 44.00 -12.44
N ARG A 7 -31.52 42.73 -12.07
CA ARG A 7 -30.93 42.03 -10.91
C ARG A 7 -29.92 41.01 -11.40
N PHE A 8 -28.88 40.75 -10.61
CA PHE A 8 -28.49 39.36 -10.29
C PHE A 8 -27.96 39.28 -8.86
N LEU A 9 -28.33 38.23 -8.13
CA LEU A 9 -27.66 37.85 -6.88
C LEU A 9 -26.61 36.80 -7.24
N ALA A 10 -25.39 36.95 -6.71
CA ALA A 10 -24.51 35.81 -6.53
C ALA A 10 -24.91 35.15 -5.20
N ALA A 11 -25.67 34.06 -5.26
CA ALA A 11 -26.05 33.28 -4.09
C ALA A 11 -24.89 32.36 -3.66
N LEU A 12 -24.89 31.94 -2.40
CA LEU A 12 -24.08 30.80 -1.97
C LEU A 12 -24.50 29.57 -2.80
N GLN A 13 -23.55 28.92 -3.46
CA GLN A 13 -23.59 27.48 -3.64
C GLN A 13 -22.45 26.86 -2.86
N LEU A 14 -22.81 26.26 -1.73
CA LEU A 14 -22.03 25.16 -1.19
C LEU A 14 -22.05 24.05 -2.26
N SER A 15 -20.88 23.68 -2.78
CA SER A 15 -20.77 22.45 -3.58
C SER A 15 -21.23 21.27 -2.71
N PRO A 16 -22.09 20.37 -3.22
CA PRO A 16 -22.45 19.20 -2.45
C PRO A 16 -21.19 18.37 -2.21
N ILE A 17 -20.92 18.05 -0.94
CA ILE A 17 -20.02 16.96 -0.60
C ILE A 17 -20.62 15.72 -1.25
N ILE A 18 -19.91 15.12 -2.19
CA ILE A 18 -20.28 13.81 -2.72
C ILE A 18 -19.87 12.81 -1.64
N THR A 19 -20.74 12.62 -0.66
CA THR A 19 -20.66 11.51 0.27
C THR A 19 -20.93 10.25 -0.55
N ILE A 20 -19.86 9.64 -1.05
CA ILE A 20 -19.93 8.28 -1.60
C ILE A 20 -20.44 7.40 -0.45
N PRO A 21 -21.60 6.74 -0.58
CA PRO A 21 -22.08 5.87 0.49
C PRO A 21 -21.07 4.74 0.69
N PHE A 22 -20.77 4.44 1.95
CA PHE A 22 -19.90 3.31 2.29
C PHE A 22 -20.50 2.02 1.71
N PRO A 23 -19.74 1.21 0.96
CA PRO A 23 -20.23 -0.05 0.44
C PRO A 23 -20.61 -1.01 1.57
N ASP A 24 -21.82 -1.55 1.47
CA ASP A 24 -22.35 -2.62 2.32
C ASP A 24 -21.55 -3.92 2.14
N GLU A 25 -21.63 -4.86 3.09
CA GLU A 25 -20.93 -6.15 3.03
C GLU A 25 -21.23 -6.90 1.71
N ASN A 26 -22.48 -6.74 1.22
CA ASN A 26 -22.97 -7.23 -0.06
C ASN A 26 -22.14 -6.76 -1.27
N GLU A 27 -21.59 -5.52 -1.28
CA GLU A 27 -20.79 -5.05 -2.41
C GLU A 27 -19.39 -5.68 -2.42
N VAL A 28 -18.80 -5.94 -1.25
CA VAL A 28 -17.51 -6.62 -1.11
C VAL A 28 -17.60 -8.07 -1.57
N GLU A 29 -18.65 -8.80 -1.17
CA GLU A 29 -18.90 -10.15 -1.69
C GLU A 29 -19.12 -10.11 -3.21
N MET A 30 -19.85 -9.11 -3.72
CA MET A 30 -20.07 -8.93 -5.16
C MET A 30 -18.80 -8.60 -5.95
N VAL A 31 -17.81 -7.91 -5.38
CA VAL A 31 -16.48 -7.72 -6.01
C VAL A 31 -15.74 -9.07 -6.11
N TYR A 32 -15.70 -9.84 -5.03
CA TYR A 32 -15.10 -11.19 -5.03
C TYR A 32 -15.80 -12.13 -6.02
N LEU A 33 -17.13 -12.21 -5.98
CA LEU A 33 -17.93 -13.02 -6.90
C LEU A 33 -17.76 -12.57 -8.35
N ARG A 34 -17.72 -11.26 -8.62
CA ARG A 34 -17.46 -10.71 -9.96
C ARG A 34 -16.09 -11.15 -10.48
N ARG A 35 -15.04 -11.07 -9.66
CA ARG A 35 -13.69 -11.54 -10.04
C ARG A 35 -13.68 -13.04 -10.33
N LYS A 36 -14.36 -13.83 -9.48
CA LYS A 36 -14.46 -15.29 -9.57
C LYS A 36 -15.28 -15.79 -10.78
N LEU A 37 -16.29 -15.03 -11.20
CA LEU A 37 -17.19 -15.39 -12.31
C LEU A 37 -16.75 -14.84 -13.67
N PHE A 38 -16.10 -13.67 -13.72
CA PHE A 38 -15.79 -12.97 -14.99
C PHE A 38 -14.29 -12.75 -15.25
N GLY A 39 -13.42 -13.09 -14.29
CA GLY A 39 -11.98 -12.92 -14.42
C GLY A 39 -11.51 -11.46 -14.44
N ASN A 40 -10.20 -11.26 -14.52
CA ASN A 40 -9.54 -9.97 -14.29
C ASN A 40 -9.56 -9.03 -15.52
N SER A 41 -10.72 -8.92 -16.20
CA SER A 41 -10.89 -8.04 -17.35
C SER A 41 -10.97 -6.57 -16.91
N GLN A 42 -9.98 -5.77 -17.34
CA GLN A 42 -9.87 -4.34 -17.04
C GLN A 42 -10.97 -3.54 -17.75
N ILE A 43 -12.11 -3.33 -17.09
CA ILE A 43 -13.17 -2.43 -17.56
C ILE A 43 -12.69 -0.98 -17.39
N ARG A 44 -11.92 -0.51 -18.37
CA ARG A 44 -11.59 0.91 -18.52
C ARG A 44 -12.89 1.69 -18.66
N HIS A 45 -13.19 2.58 -17.72
CA HIS A 45 -14.40 3.41 -17.71
C HIS A 45 -14.40 4.42 -18.87
N HIS A 46 -14.81 3.97 -20.06
CA HIS A 46 -15.16 4.79 -21.22
C HIS A 46 -16.47 4.23 -21.81
N GLY A 47 -17.49 5.09 -21.97
CA GLY A 47 -18.70 4.70 -22.70
C GLY A 47 -19.90 4.21 -21.87
N SER A 48 -20.22 4.88 -20.76
CA SER A 48 -21.62 4.91 -20.29
C SER A 48 -22.50 5.69 -21.29
N MET A 49 -22.73 5.09 -22.46
CA MET A 49 -23.56 5.59 -23.58
C MET A 49 -23.73 4.57 -24.74
N ILE A 50 -23.33 3.29 -24.59
CA ILE A 50 -23.40 2.28 -25.68
C ILE A 50 -24.43 1.15 -25.42
N LEU A 51 -24.71 0.80 -24.16
CA LEU A 51 -25.61 -0.32 -23.82
C LEU A 51 -27.09 -0.11 -24.18
N THR A 52 -27.52 1.12 -24.47
CA THR A 52 -28.87 1.43 -24.97
C THR A 52 -29.01 1.23 -26.48
N ALA A 53 -27.92 1.11 -27.25
CA ALA A 53 -27.98 0.91 -28.70
C ALA A 53 -28.13 -0.57 -29.09
N ALA A 54 -27.52 -1.48 -28.33
CA ALA A 54 -27.50 -2.91 -28.64
C ALA A 54 -28.90 -3.55 -28.67
N ALA A 55 -29.82 -3.10 -27.81
CA ALA A 55 -31.19 -3.63 -27.73
C ALA A 55 -32.06 -3.28 -28.95
N LEU A 56 -31.73 -2.23 -29.72
CA LEU A 56 -32.52 -1.79 -30.87
C LEU A 56 -32.09 -2.41 -32.21
N VAL A 57 -30.83 -2.86 -32.32
CA VAL A 57 -30.32 -3.49 -33.55
C VAL A 57 -30.85 -4.92 -33.73
N VAL A 58 -31.03 -5.66 -32.64
CA VAL A 58 -31.53 -7.06 -32.67
C VAL A 58 -32.95 -7.16 -33.24
N LEU A 59 -33.77 -6.11 -33.13
CA LEU A 59 -35.16 -6.10 -33.61
C LEU A 59 -35.28 -5.88 -35.14
N LEU A 60 -34.22 -5.44 -35.83
CA LEU A 60 -34.24 -5.13 -37.27
C LEU A 60 -33.68 -6.23 -38.18
N VAL A 61 -33.20 -7.35 -37.63
CA VAL A 61 -32.59 -8.46 -38.41
C VAL A 61 -33.62 -9.53 -38.82
N LEU A 62 -34.88 -9.44 -38.39
CA LEU A 62 -35.92 -10.44 -38.65
C LEU A 62 -36.76 -10.22 -39.93
N THR A 63 -36.37 -9.30 -40.83
CA THR A 63 -37.11 -9.05 -42.08
C THR A 63 -36.25 -9.08 -43.34
N ALA A 64 -36.47 -10.14 -44.12
CA ALA A 64 -36.18 -10.34 -45.56
C ALA A 64 -34.75 -10.75 -46.00
N PRO A 65 -34.60 -11.51 -47.12
CA PRO A 65 -33.38 -12.27 -47.42
C PRO A 65 -32.79 -12.02 -48.84
N LEU A 66 -31.79 -12.84 -49.20
CA LEU A 66 -31.21 -13.06 -50.54
C LEU A 66 -30.37 -11.94 -51.16
N ILE A 67 -29.09 -12.26 -51.42
CA ILE A 67 -28.40 -12.17 -52.74
C ILE A 67 -27.13 -13.05 -52.67
N THR A 68 -26.64 -13.55 -53.80
CA THR A 68 -25.67 -14.65 -53.89
C THR A 68 -24.30 -14.26 -54.45
N ASN A 69 -23.30 -15.10 -54.15
CA ASN A 69 -21.97 -15.19 -54.78
C ASN A 69 -20.99 -14.02 -54.48
N LYS A 70 -19.66 -14.19 -54.55
CA LYS A 70 -18.86 -15.29 -55.12
C LYS A 70 -17.81 -15.86 -54.15
N VAL A 71 -17.46 -17.13 -54.37
CA VAL A 71 -16.21 -17.75 -53.91
C VAL A 71 -15.04 -17.29 -54.80
N PHE A 72 -13.88 -17.06 -54.20
CA PHE A 72 -12.59 -17.30 -54.85
C PHE A 72 -11.58 -17.83 -53.81
N ALA A 73 -10.78 -18.81 -54.21
CA ALA A 73 -9.61 -19.29 -53.48
C ALA A 73 -8.34 -18.63 -54.12
N ALA A 74 -7.08 -18.92 -53.78
CA ALA A 74 -6.46 -19.92 -52.91
C ALA A 74 -5.02 -19.47 -52.59
N GLN A 75 -4.34 -20.17 -51.65
CA GLN A 75 -2.88 -20.50 -51.73
C GLN A 75 -1.82 -19.36 -51.70
N ASP A 76 -0.54 -19.59 -51.37
CA ASP A 76 0.11 -20.56 -50.45
C ASP A 76 1.58 -20.14 -50.16
N MET A 77 2.24 -20.84 -49.22
CA MET A 77 3.69 -21.17 -49.20
C MET A 77 4.83 -20.11 -49.34
N SER A 78 5.63 -20.03 -48.25
CA SER A 78 7.09 -20.35 -48.20
C SER A 78 8.19 -19.31 -48.55
N GLY A 79 9.40 -19.55 -48.00
CA GLY A 79 10.69 -18.87 -48.28
C GLY A 79 11.03 -17.70 -47.34
N ALA A 80 11.94 -17.72 -46.33
CA ALA A 80 13.08 -18.56 -45.91
C ALA A 80 14.49 -18.14 -46.41
N THR A 81 15.37 -17.72 -45.46
CA THR A 81 16.84 -17.44 -45.60
C THR A 81 17.23 -16.30 -46.58
N THR A 82 18.40 -15.63 -46.60
CA THR A 82 19.76 -15.72 -45.98
C THR A 82 20.41 -14.29 -46.06
N ASP A 83 21.58 -13.87 -45.53
CA ASP A 83 22.70 -14.42 -44.73
C ASP A 83 23.56 -13.27 -44.11
N ASN A 84 24.42 -13.56 -43.10
CA ASN A 84 25.66 -12.83 -42.69
C ASN A 84 25.59 -11.34 -42.25
N SER A 85 26.59 -10.68 -41.61
CA SER A 85 27.97 -11.03 -41.19
C SER A 85 28.51 -10.08 -40.08
N GLN A 86 29.45 -10.57 -39.24
CA GLN A 86 30.75 -9.98 -38.72
C GLN A 86 30.88 -8.44 -38.42
N GLN A 87 31.68 -7.93 -37.46
CA GLN A 87 32.80 -8.45 -36.64
C GLN A 87 33.18 -7.48 -35.46
N ASP A 88 33.85 -7.99 -34.40
CA ASP A 88 34.99 -7.41 -33.62
C ASP A 88 34.90 -6.05 -32.84
N ILE A 89 35.72 -5.68 -31.82
CA ILE A 89 36.68 -6.34 -30.87
C ILE A 89 37.02 -5.36 -29.69
N GLU A 90 37.39 -5.87 -28.48
CA GLU A 90 38.03 -5.14 -27.32
C GLU A 90 37.29 -3.91 -26.71
N GLY A 91 37.63 -3.33 -25.55
CA GLY A 91 38.62 -3.58 -24.48
C GLY A 91 39.07 -2.25 -23.81
N SER A 92 39.44 -2.12 -22.53
CA SER A 92 39.43 -3.01 -21.34
C SER A 92 39.52 -2.16 -20.03
N SER A 93 39.60 -2.79 -18.84
CA SER A 93 39.83 -2.15 -17.52
C SER A 93 41.33 -1.97 -17.19
N PRO A 94 41.71 -1.15 -16.18
CA PRO A 94 42.20 -1.77 -14.93
C PRO A 94 41.98 -0.99 -13.59
N GLU A 95 41.85 -1.76 -12.50
CA GLU A 95 42.52 -1.67 -11.16
C GLU A 95 42.55 -0.33 -10.36
N ARG A 96 41.98 -0.28 -9.14
CA ARG A 96 42.47 -0.73 -7.79
C ARG A 96 43.58 0.13 -7.15
N ASP A 97 43.34 0.61 -5.92
CA ASP A 97 44.31 0.57 -4.81
C ASP A 97 43.58 0.61 -3.42
N ALA A 98 44.27 0.40 -2.30
CA ALA A 98 43.65 0.23 -0.97
C ALA A 98 44.51 0.69 0.25
N SER A 99 43.85 1.14 1.33
CA SER A 99 44.33 1.11 2.74
C SER A 99 43.14 1.43 3.66
N THR A 100 42.68 0.56 4.56
CA THR A 100 43.19 0.27 5.92
C THR A 100 43.47 1.49 6.81
N GLY A 101 42.80 1.52 7.96
CA GLY A 101 43.00 2.42 9.09
C GLY A 101 42.16 1.92 10.28
N SER A 102 42.77 1.79 11.46
CA SER A 102 42.18 1.23 12.68
C SER A 102 42.63 2.08 13.85
N ASP A 103 41.73 2.39 14.79
CA ASP A 103 42.08 2.76 16.16
C ASP A 103 40.86 2.57 17.10
N SER A 104 41.14 2.48 18.40
CA SER A 104 40.20 2.08 19.46
C SER A 104 39.85 3.20 20.44
N ASP A 105 38.97 2.88 21.40
CA ASP A 105 38.73 3.61 22.67
C ASP A 105 38.09 5.01 22.53
N THR A 106 36.95 5.33 23.16
CA THR A 106 36.59 5.05 24.55
C THR A 106 35.08 5.17 24.75
N VAL A 107 34.45 4.26 25.50
CA VAL A 107 33.03 4.38 25.90
C VAL A 107 32.90 5.00 27.30
N PRO A 108 32.27 6.17 27.48
CA PRO A 108 31.95 6.71 28.79
C PRO A 108 30.66 6.09 29.33
N SER A 109 30.77 5.22 30.35
CA SER A 109 29.60 4.61 30.99
C SER A 109 28.77 5.64 31.78
N CYS A 110 27.47 5.69 31.50
CA CYS A 110 26.47 6.45 32.27
C CYS A 110 25.51 5.45 32.96
N PRO A 111 24.96 5.74 34.15
CA PRO A 111 24.44 4.68 35.03
C PRO A 111 23.09 4.13 34.60
N THR A 112 22.97 2.80 34.62
CA THR A 112 21.71 2.07 34.50
C THR A 112 20.73 2.53 35.59
N GLN A 113 19.72 3.30 35.21
CA GLN A 113 18.48 3.32 35.97
C GLN A 113 17.76 1.99 35.73
N ASN A 114 17.15 1.41 36.76
CA ASN A 114 16.29 0.25 36.57
C ASN A 114 15.11 0.67 35.70
N ALA A 115 15.11 0.26 34.43
CA ALA A 115 13.93 0.31 33.60
C ALA A 115 12.83 -0.51 34.30
N ALA A 116 11.70 0.12 34.60
CA ALA A 116 10.49 -0.62 34.90
C ALA A 116 10.10 -1.40 33.64
N ALA A 117 9.45 -2.55 33.78
CA ALA A 117 8.90 -3.25 32.63
C ALA A 117 7.96 -2.28 31.86
N PRO A 118 8.03 -2.24 30.51
CA PRO A 118 7.25 -1.28 29.73
C PRO A 118 5.76 -1.49 29.94
N ASP A 119 4.99 -0.40 29.95
CA ASP A 119 3.53 -0.46 30.04
C ASP A 119 2.93 -0.92 28.72
N THR A 120 2.84 -2.24 28.56
CA THR A 120 2.25 -2.91 27.39
C THR A 120 0.74 -2.67 27.23
N SER A 121 0.08 -1.99 28.19
CA SER A 121 -1.32 -1.60 28.09
C SER A 121 -1.57 -0.28 27.36
N ALA A 122 -0.50 0.43 26.95
CA ALA A 122 -0.60 1.67 26.21
C ALA A 122 -1.36 1.50 24.88
N TRP A 123 -2.26 2.43 24.56
CA TRP A 123 -3.12 2.38 23.36
C TRP A 123 -2.36 2.23 22.04
N SER A 124 -1.13 2.75 21.96
CA SER A 124 -0.27 2.67 20.78
C SER A 124 0.35 1.29 20.57
N LEU A 125 0.28 0.41 21.57
CA LEU A 125 0.82 -0.94 21.58
C LEU A 125 -0.23 -2.02 21.24
N LEU A 126 -1.44 -1.62 20.81
CA LEU A 126 -2.46 -2.55 20.32
C LEU A 126 -1.89 -3.45 19.20
N LEU A 127 -1.72 -4.73 19.49
CA LEU A 127 -1.21 -5.71 18.54
C LEU A 127 -2.32 -6.10 17.55
N VAL A 128 -2.08 -5.88 16.27
CA VAL A 128 -2.95 -6.30 15.16
C VAL A 128 -2.04 -7.00 14.15
N ASN A 129 -2.31 -8.28 13.89
CA ASN A 129 -1.54 -9.15 13.00
C ASN A 129 -2.40 -10.38 12.61
N PRO A 130 -1.95 -11.33 11.79
CA PRO A 130 -2.81 -12.40 11.26
C PRO A 130 -3.52 -13.31 12.28
N TRP A 131 -3.11 -13.29 13.56
CA TRP A 131 -3.77 -14.02 14.67
C TRP A 131 -4.32 -13.10 15.79
N ASN A 132 -4.13 -11.78 15.70
CA ASN A 132 -4.73 -10.79 16.58
C ASN A 132 -5.62 -9.84 15.76
N LYS A 133 -6.94 -10.07 15.82
CA LYS A 133 -7.91 -9.16 15.19
C LYS A 133 -7.98 -7.81 15.91
N ILE A 134 -8.37 -6.80 15.16
CA ILE A 134 -8.83 -5.50 15.68
C ILE A 134 -10.02 -5.74 16.62
N PRO A 135 -10.08 -5.07 17.79
CA PRO A 135 -11.21 -5.22 18.71
C PRO A 135 -12.55 -4.78 18.09
N ASP A 136 -13.63 -5.51 18.40
CA ASP A 136 -14.98 -5.20 17.93
C ASP A 136 -15.38 -3.75 18.25
N GLY A 137 -15.75 -2.99 17.23
CA GLY A 137 -16.14 -1.58 17.36
C GLY A 137 -14.99 -0.59 17.58
N TYR A 138 -13.72 -0.99 17.42
CA TYR A 138 -12.61 -0.04 17.37
C TYR A 138 -12.79 0.93 16.20
N LEU A 139 -12.75 2.23 16.50
CA LEU A 139 -12.76 3.32 15.52
C LEU A 139 -11.67 4.33 15.93
N PRO A 140 -10.66 4.60 15.10
CA PRO A 140 -9.68 5.65 15.39
C PRO A 140 -10.30 7.04 15.19
N ASP A 141 -9.95 7.99 16.05
CA ASP A 141 -10.18 9.41 15.77
C ASP A 141 -9.16 9.85 14.71
N LEU A 142 -9.61 10.18 13.50
CA LEU A 142 -8.74 10.44 12.35
C LEU A 142 -8.46 11.93 12.12
N THR A 143 -7.28 12.23 11.58
CA THR A 143 -6.94 13.54 11.02
C THR A 143 -6.02 13.44 9.82
N ARG A 144 -6.17 14.40 8.91
CA ARG A 144 -5.39 14.54 7.67
C ARG A 144 -3.95 14.97 7.97
N VAL A 145 -3.00 14.26 7.38
CA VAL A 145 -1.55 14.52 7.56
C VAL A 145 -1.00 15.28 6.35
N GLU A 146 -1.17 14.71 5.17
CA GLU A 146 -0.73 15.21 3.86
C GLU A 146 -1.67 14.63 2.80
N GLN A 147 -1.97 15.34 1.70
CA GLN A 147 -2.69 14.82 0.51
C GLN A 147 -3.81 13.77 0.75
N ASP A 148 -4.89 14.12 1.45
CA ASP A 148 -6.05 13.23 1.70
C ASP A 148 -5.73 11.97 2.54
N TYR A 149 -4.47 11.70 2.89
CA TYR A 149 -4.07 10.64 3.82
C TYR A 149 -4.38 11.02 5.25
N GLU A 150 -5.07 10.13 5.95
CA GLU A 150 -5.49 10.28 7.34
C GLU A 150 -4.81 9.22 8.23
N VAL A 151 -4.47 9.60 9.47
CA VAL A 151 -3.98 8.70 10.52
C VAL A 151 -4.67 9.06 11.83
N ASP A 152 -4.46 8.26 12.88
CA ASP A 152 -4.97 8.57 14.21
C ASP A 152 -4.43 9.93 14.72
N VAL A 153 -5.30 10.77 15.28
CA VAL A 153 -4.95 12.11 15.77
C VAL A 153 -3.79 12.11 16.77
N ARG A 154 -3.58 11.00 17.48
CA ARG A 154 -2.57 10.84 18.53
C ARG A 154 -1.16 10.57 17.99
N CYS A 155 -0.99 10.21 16.71
CA CYS A 155 0.33 10.05 16.07
C CYS A 155 0.60 11.07 14.95
N ALA A 156 -0.42 11.82 14.50
CA ALA A 156 -0.36 12.67 13.32
C ALA A 156 0.73 13.76 13.37
N ASP A 157 0.99 14.39 14.52
CA ASP A 157 2.01 15.44 14.64
C ASP A 157 3.44 14.88 14.66
N ASP A 158 3.63 13.69 15.22
CA ASP A 158 4.92 12.99 15.16
C ASP A 158 5.23 12.49 13.74
N LEU A 159 4.22 12.05 12.99
CA LEU A 159 4.37 11.73 11.56
C LEU A 159 4.72 12.96 10.72
N LYS A 160 4.07 14.11 10.97
CA LYS A 160 4.42 15.38 10.29
C LYS A 160 5.87 15.77 10.57
N GLN A 161 6.34 15.62 11.82
CA GLN A 161 7.71 15.93 12.19
C GLN A 161 8.72 14.97 11.52
N MET A 162 8.44 13.65 11.51
CA MET A 162 9.27 12.65 10.81
C MET A 162 9.42 12.99 9.32
N LEU A 163 8.31 13.28 8.65
CA LEU A 163 8.30 13.64 7.22
C LEU A 163 8.99 14.98 6.96
N ALA A 164 8.85 15.96 7.86
CA ALA A 164 9.54 17.25 7.76
C ALA A 164 11.05 17.11 7.92
N ASP A 165 11.53 16.35 8.90
CA ASP A 165 12.96 16.19 9.16
C ASP A 165 13.66 15.32 8.12
N CYS A 166 12.97 14.31 7.58
CA CYS A 166 13.42 13.56 6.41
C CYS A 166 13.66 14.48 5.19
N ARG A 167 12.75 15.45 4.99
CA ARG A 167 12.87 16.48 3.94
C ARG A 167 13.96 17.52 4.25
N ASN A 168 14.12 17.90 5.51
CA ASN A 168 15.21 18.78 5.97
C ASN A 168 16.59 18.13 5.78
N ALA A 169 16.68 16.80 5.86
CA ALA A 169 17.88 16.02 5.56
C ALA A 169 18.15 15.83 4.05
N GLY A 170 17.26 16.29 3.18
CA GLY A 170 17.43 16.27 1.72
C GLY A 170 16.76 15.11 0.99
N PHE A 171 15.96 14.30 1.68
CA PHE A 171 15.24 13.15 1.12
C PHE A 171 13.80 13.50 0.74
N ASP A 172 13.12 12.63 -0.02
CA ASP A 172 11.80 12.95 -0.59
C ASP A 172 10.71 11.91 -0.23
N PRO A 173 10.30 11.82 1.04
CA PRO A 173 9.29 10.87 1.47
C PRO A 173 7.92 11.19 0.87
N ARG A 174 7.23 10.14 0.43
CA ARG A 174 5.86 10.16 -0.09
C ARG A 174 5.03 9.12 0.63
N ILE A 175 3.95 9.54 1.30
CA ILE A 175 2.93 8.60 1.73
C ILE A 175 2.28 8.01 0.47
N CYS A 176 2.09 6.69 0.44
CA CYS A 176 1.27 6.01 -0.57
C CYS A 176 0.01 5.35 0.03
N SER A 177 0.00 5.07 1.32
CA SER A 177 -1.13 4.50 2.08
C SER A 177 -1.09 4.99 3.53
N ALA A 178 -2.24 5.14 4.17
CA ALA A 178 -2.36 5.51 5.57
C ALA A 178 -3.54 4.74 6.18
N TYR A 179 -4.49 5.39 6.86
CA TYR A 179 -5.74 4.73 7.27
C TYR A 179 -6.45 4.04 6.09
N ARG A 180 -6.94 2.82 6.31
CA ARG A 180 -7.76 2.04 5.36
C ARG A 180 -9.03 1.61 6.07
N SER A 181 -10.21 1.82 5.48
CA SER A 181 -11.46 1.24 6.01
C SER A 181 -11.46 -0.29 5.85
N HIS A 182 -12.32 -0.99 6.61
CA HIS A 182 -12.54 -2.44 6.42
C HIS A 182 -12.82 -2.79 4.95
N THR A 183 -13.73 -2.05 4.31
CA THR A 183 -14.10 -2.21 2.89
C THR A 183 -12.90 -2.06 1.96
N MET A 184 -12.03 -1.06 2.20
CA MET A 184 -10.82 -0.83 1.40
C MET A 184 -9.78 -1.94 1.61
N GLN A 185 -9.62 -2.44 2.84
CA GLN A 185 -8.74 -3.57 3.13
C GLN A 185 -9.25 -4.84 2.43
N ALA A 186 -10.56 -5.08 2.45
CA ALA A 186 -11.18 -6.23 1.79
C ALA A 186 -11.05 -6.16 0.26
N GLU A 187 -11.27 -5.00 -0.36
CA GLU A 187 -11.04 -4.83 -1.79
C GLU A 187 -9.57 -5.11 -2.16
N LEU A 188 -8.60 -4.54 -1.43
CA LEU A 188 -7.17 -4.82 -1.66
C LEU A 188 -6.82 -6.31 -1.48
N PHE A 189 -7.34 -6.97 -0.44
CA PHE A 189 -7.13 -8.40 -0.19
C PHE A 189 -7.65 -9.27 -1.34
N TYR A 190 -8.89 -9.04 -1.80
CA TYR A 190 -9.49 -9.81 -2.90
C TYR A 190 -8.93 -9.45 -4.29
N LEU A 191 -8.39 -8.24 -4.49
CA LEU A 191 -7.65 -7.87 -5.70
C LEU A 191 -6.26 -8.52 -5.74
N ASN A 192 -5.58 -8.63 -4.60
CA ASN A 192 -4.25 -9.24 -4.53
C ASN A 192 -4.27 -10.77 -4.44
N GLY A 193 -5.45 -11.39 -4.32
CA GLY A 193 -5.65 -12.82 -4.60
C GLY A 193 -6.09 -13.69 -3.43
N GLY A 194 -6.41 -13.12 -2.28
CA GLY A 194 -6.95 -13.87 -1.14
C GLY A 194 -8.33 -14.50 -1.42
N ASP A 195 -8.65 -15.60 -0.73
CA ASP A 195 -9.94 -16.29 -0.82
C ASP A 195 -10.85 -15.91 0.35
N LEU A 196 -12.17 -15.98 0.15
CA LEU A 196 -13.18 -15.73 1.20
C LEU A 196 -13.06 -16.71 2.38
N LYS A 197 -12.39 -17.85 2.19
CA LYS A 197 -12.09 -18.81 3.27
C LYS A 197 -11.10 -18.26 4.29
N ASP A 198 -10.14 -17.44 3.84
CA ASP A 198 -9.06 -16.92 4.67
C ASP A 198 -9.59 -15.90 5.69
N THR A 199 -10.68 -15.20 5.34
CA THR A 199 -11.38 -14.26 6.23
C THR A 199 -12.37 -14.95 7.17
N LEU A 200 -12.94 -16.09 6.74
CA LEU A 200 -13.89 -16.90 7.53
C LEU A 200 -13.23 -17.78 8.60
N ASN A 201 -11.94 -18.11 8.49
CA ASN A 201 -11.24 -18.89 9.52
C ASN A 201 -9.78 -18.44 9.76
N PRO A 202 -9.55 -17.23 10.32
CA PRO A 202 -8.20 -16.73 10.60
C PRO A 202 -7.44 -17.60 11.60
N ASN A 203 -8.15 -18.33 12.48
CA ASN A 203 -7.56 -19.25 13.45
C ASN A 203 -7.12 -20.59 12.84
N THR A 204 -7.42 -20.84 11.57
CA THR A 204 -6.55 -21.66 10.73
C THR A 204 -5.71 -20.73 9.85
N PRO A 205 -4.50 -20.33 10.29
CA PRO A 205 -3.46 -20.13 9.28
C PRO A 205 -3.41 -21.40 8.43
N SER A 206 -3.51 -21.23 7.12
CA SER A 206 -3.01 -22.21 6.19
C SER A 206 -1.51 -22.30 6.42
N ASN A 207 -1.08 -23.27 7.23
CA ASN A 207 0.32 -23.45 7.64
C ASN A 207 1.27 -23.64 6.43
N ASP A 208 0.70 -23.95 5.25
CA ASP A 208 1.38 -24.10 3.97
C ASP A 208 1.42 -22.81 3.12
N ALA A 209 0.80 -21.70 3.53
CA ALA A 209 0.65 -20.48 2.72
C ALA A 209 1.81 -19.48 2.79
N GLY A 210 2.72 -19.64 3.76
CA GLY A 210 3.86 -18.74 3.94
C GLY A 210 3.51 -17.33 4.48
N PRO A 211 4.49 -16.41 4.49
CA PRO A 211 4.27 -15.03 4.93
C PRO A 211 3.40 -14.25 3.93
N ARG A 212 2.55 -13.35 4.46
CA ARG A 212 1.58 -12.60 3.64
C ARG A 212 2.17 -11.26 3.17
N ALA A 213 1.77 -10.84 1.97
CA ALA A 213 2.03 -9.50 1.41
C ALA A 213 0.80 -8.55 1.47
N VAL A 214 -0.34 -9.05 1.97
CA VAL A 214 -1.52 -8.26 2.31
C VAL A 214 -2.20 -8.91 3.50
N ALA A 215 -2.42 -8.13 4.56
CA ALA A 215 -3.20 -8.57 5.71
C ALA A 215 -4.66 -8.88 5.33
N THR A 216 -5.24 -9.90 5.95
CA THR A 216 -6.69 -10.13 5.92
C THR A 216 -7.45 -8.92 6.49
N PRO A 217 -8.73 -8.73 6.10
CA PRO A 217 -9.60 -7.76 6.77
C PRO A 217 -9.67 -8.03 8.28
N ASP A 218 -9.64 -6.94 9.04
CA ASP A 218 -9.56 -6.88 10.51
C ASP A 218 -8.26 -7.39 11.12
N THR A 219 -7.23 -7.64 10.31
CA THR A 219 -5.86 -7.91 10.78
C THR A 219 -4.85 -6.93 10.19
N SER A 220 -5.30 -5.76 9.72
CA SER A 220 -4.48 -4.72 9.09
C SER A 220 -4.28 -3.53 10.02
N GLU A 221 -3.04 -3.16 10.31
CA GLU A 221 -2.72 -2.01 11.17
C GLU A 221 -3.18 -0.66 10.59
N HIS A 222 -3.48 -0.61 9.28
CA HIS A 222 -4.06 0.58 8.64
C HIS A 222 -5.51 0.81 9.07
N GLN A 223 -6.26 -0.24 9.41
CA GLN A 223 -7.63 -0.10 9.91
C GLN A 223 -7.68 0.48 11.33
N ILE A 224 -6.58 0.44 12.10
CA ILE A 224 -6.48 1.14 13.40
C ILE A 224 -5.87 2.54 13.30
N GLY A 225 -5.51 3.00 12.09
CA GLY A 225 -4.97 4.34 11.83
C GLY A 225 -3.52 4.56 12.29
N LEU A 226 -2.79 3.50 12.69
CA LEU A 226 -1.43 3.59 13.24
C LEU A 226 -0.31 3.16 12.29
N ALA A 227 -0.66 2.65 11.10
CA ALA A 227 0.30 2.32 10.05
C ALA A 227 0.26 3.34 8.89
N VAL A 228 1.42 3.58 8.31
CA VAL A 228 1.61 4.42 7.12
C VAL A 228 2.62 3.75 6.19
N ASP A 229 2.25 3.64 4.91
CA ASP A 229 3.18 3.19 3.86
C ASP A 229 3.85 4.44 3.27
N ILE A 230 5.17 4.53 3.42
CA ILE A 230 6.00 5.63 2.91
C ILE A 230 6.96 5.05 1.87
N VAL A 231 7.15 5.76 0.76
CA VAL A 231 8.11 5.42 -0.31
C VAL A 231 9.03 6.59 -0.65
N ASP A 232 10.16 6.28 -1.28
CA ASP A 232 11.08 7.27 -1.86
C ASP A 232 10.42 7.99 -3.07
N GLY A 233 10.66 9.29 -3.22
CA GLY A 233 10.09 10.09 -4.30
C GLY A 233 10.52 9.64 -5.71
N ALA A 234 11.69 9.01 -5.84
CA ALA A 234 12.22 8.48 -7.10
C ALA A 234 11.84 7.02 -7.38
N HIS A 235 11.48 6.23 -6.35
CA HIS A 235 11.03 4.83 -6.50
C HIS A 235 9.72 4.59 -5.76
N ARG A 236 8.66 4.27 -6.51
CA ARG A 236 7.28 4.22 -5.99
C ARG A 236 6.65 2.82 -5.99
N GLN A 237 7.46 1.77 -6.18
CA GLN A 237 6.96 0.39 -6.03
C GLN A 237 7.02 -0.04 -4.57
N LEU A 238 6.15 -0.97 -4.19
CA LEU A 238 6.17 -1.64 -2.89
C LEU A 238 6.88 -3.00 -3.07
N ASP A 239 8.21 -2.93 -3.09
CA ASP A 239 9.12 -4.06 -3.20
C ASP A 239 10.39 -3.84 -2.36
N ASP A 240 11.13 -4.91 -2.08
CA ASP A 240 12.31 -4.95 -1.21
C ASP A 240 13.36 -3.87 -1.56
N SER A 241 13.45 -3.46 -2.83
CA SER A 241 14.42 -2.46 -3.30
C SER A 241 14.15 -1.03 -2.81
N GLN A 242 13.01 -0.78 -2.16
CA GLN A 242 12.84 0.37 -1.28
C GLN A 242 13.97 0.47 -0.25
N ALA A 243 14.46 -0.65 0.31
CA ALA A 243 15.53 -0.62 1.33
C ALA A 243 16.88 -0.08 0.81
N ASP A 244 17.11 -0.14 -0.51
CA ASP A 244 18.30 0.42 -1.16
C ASP A 244 18.18 1.94 -1.40
N HIS A 245 16.98 2.52 -1.25
CA HIS A 245 16.74 3.93 -1.54
C HIS A 245 17.08 4.86 -0.35
N PRO A 246 17.74 6.02 -0.61
CA PRO A 246 18.24 6.88 0.48
C PRO A 246 17.16 7.41 1.42
N THR A 247 15.94 7.68 0.92
CA THR A 247 14.82 8.12 1.76
C THR A 247 14.44 7.06 2.78
N GLN A 248 14.45 5.78 2.40
CA GLN A 248 14.12 4.67 3.30
C GLN A 248 15.26 4.36 4.26
N GLN A 249 16.51 4.44 3.80
CA GLN A 249 17.67 4.29 4.70
C GLN A 249 17.65 5.36 5.81
N TRP A 250 17.21 6.58 5.50
CA TRP A 250 16.95 7.60 6.52
C TRP A 250 15.77 7.23 7.43
N LEU A 251 14.62 6.82 6.87
CA LEU A 251 13.41 6.50 7.65
C LEU A 251 13.60 5.29 8.56
N MET A 252 14.14 4.17 8.06
CA MET A 252 14.41 2.95 8.84
C MET A 252 15.31 3.22 10.04
N GLU A 253 16.33 4.08 9.89
CA GLU A 253 17.17 4.54 11.00
C GLU A 253 16.39 5.48 11.94
N ASN A 254 15.83 6.57 11.43
CA ASN A 254 15.37 7.70 12.26
C ASN A 254 13.93 7.56 12.81
N CYS A 255 13.10 6.66 12.28
CA CYS A 255 11.67 6.55 12.61
C CYS A 255 11.38 6.44 14.12
N ARG A 256 12.27 5.78 14.87
CA ARG A 256 12.17 5.58 16.32
C ARG A 256 12.05 6.88 17.11
N HIS A 257 12.73 7.94 16.68
CA HIS A 257 12.71 9.25 17.33
C HIS A 257 11.33 9.93 17.26
N TYR A 258 10.48 9.47 16.36
CA TYR A 258 9.10 9.91 16.15
C TYR A 258 8.08 8.87 16.62
N GLY A 259 8.51 7.82 17.32
CA GLY A 259 7.62 6.77 17.84
C GLY A 259 7.12 5.78 16.79
N PHE A 260 7.69 5.81 15.59
CA PHE A 260 7.45 4.83 14.54
C PHE A 260 8.53 3.73 14.55
N VAL A 261 8.18 2.53 14.11
CA VAL A 261 9.12 1.44 13.82
C VAL A 261 8.91 0.93 12.41
N LEU A 262 9.98 0.48 11.75
CA LEU A 262 9.88 -0.43 10.61
C LEU A 262 9.20 -1.71 11.12
N ARG A 263 7.97 -1.99 10.65
CA ARG A 263 7.10 -2.95 11.31
C ARG A 263 7.41 -4.42 10.98
N TYR A 264 7.84 -4.66 9.76
CA TYR A 264 8.09 -5.99 9.20
C TYR A 264 9.50 -6.05 8.61
N PRO A 265 10.56 -6.12 9.44
CA PRO A 265 11.93 -6.29 8.98
C PRO A 265 12.21 -7.74 8.55
N ALA A 266 13.18 -7.92 7.63
CA ALA A 266 13.43 -9.19 6.95
C ALA A 266 13.86 -10.36 7.86
N ASP A 267 14.41 -10.07 9.05
CA ASP A 267 14.84 -11.07 10.03
C ASP A 267 13.72 -11.52 11.00
N LYS A 268 12.52 -10.92 10.91
CA LYS A 268 11.38 -11.20 11.82
C LYS A 268 10.17 -11.82 11.13
N ILE A 269 10.28 -12.19 9.86
CA ILE A 269 9.18 -12.75 9.02
C ILE A 269 8.49 -13.95 9.70
N ASP A 270 9.26 -14.86 10.31
CA ASP A 270 8.75 -16.04 11.03
C ASP A 270 7.95 -15.68 12.31
N ILE A 271 8.09 -14.45 12.82
CA ILE A 271 7.43 -13.95 14.03
C ILE A 271 6.25 -13.05 13.69
N THR A 272 6.33 -12.24 12.64
CA THR A 272 5.27 -11.32 12.20
C THR A 272 4.24 -11.99 11.28
N GLY A 273 4.62 -13.04 10.55
CA GLY A 273 3.79 -13.69 9.53
C GLY A 273 3.54 -12.85 8.27
N ILE A 274 4.27 -11.76 8.12
CA ILE A 274 4.24 -10.80 7.00
C ILE A 274 5.64 -10.79 6.35
N ILE A 275 5.71 -10.51 5.04
CA ILE A 275 6.98 -10.39 4.31
C ILE A 275 7.83 -9.20 4.80
N PHE A 276 9.02 -9.01 4.23
CA PHE A 276 9.77 -7.78 4.40
C PHE A 276 9.01 -6.60 3.74
N GLU A 277 8.66 -5.58 4.52
CA GLU A 277 7.94 -4.39 4.02
C GLU A 277 8.68 -3.10 4.43
N PRO A 278 9.80 -2.74 3.78
CA PRO A 278 10.60 -1.54 4.07
C PRO A 278 9.84 -0.19 3.97
N TRP A 279 8.60 -0.21 3.46
CA TRP A 279 7.70 0.94 3.39
C TRP A 279 6.74 1.07 4.59
N HIS A 280 6.44 -0.01 5.33
CA HIS A 280 5.39 -0.01 6.35
C HIS A 280 5.94 0.43 7.71
N TYR A 281 5.54 1.63 8.14
CA TYR A 281 5.91 2.20 9.44
C TYR A 281 4.72 2.20 10.40
N ARG A 282 4.90 1.58 11.58
CA ARG A 282 3.87 1.47 12.64
C ARG A 282 4.19 2.40 13.80
N TYR A 283 3.23 3.23 14.22
CA TYR A 283 3.34 4.02 15.44
C TYR A 283 3.13 3.14 16.68
N VAL A 284 4.13 3.13 17.57
CA VAL A 284 4.12 2.47 18.89
C VAL A 284 4.34 3.46 20.04
N GLY A 285 4.81 4.68 19.73
CA GLY A 285 5.19 5.72 20.70
C GLY A 285 6.69 5.73 20.98
N LYS A 286 7.26 6.93 21.21
CA LYS A 286 8.71 7.19 21.23
C LYS A 286 9.53 6.30 22.16
N GLN A 287 9.03 6.03 23.38
CA GLN A 287 9.72 5.14 24.30
C GLN A 287 9.80 3.71 23.76
N ALA A 288 8.65 3.13 23.38
CA ALA A 288 8.59 1.77 22.84
C ALA A 288 9.41 1.62 21.56
N ALA A 289 9.34 2.58 20.63
CA ALA A 289 10.10 2.53 19.39
C ALA A 289 11.63 2.55 19.63
N GLN A 290 12.09 3.36 20.59
CA GLN A 290 13.50 3.40 20.98
C GLN A 290 13.93 2.09 21.68
N GLU A 291 13.13 1.57 22.63
CA GLU A 291 13.42 0.29 23.30
C GLU A 291 13.42 -0.91 22.33
N MET A 292 12.50 -0.93 21.37
CA MET A 292 12.43 -1.95 20.31
C MET A 292 13.68 -1.91 19.42
N TYR A 293 14.11 -0.72 18.99
CA TYR A 293 15.31 -0.55 18.17
C TYR A 293 16.58 -0.95 18.94
N GLU A 294 16.75 -0.48 20.19
CA GLU A 294 17.92 -0.81 21.02
C GLU A 294 18.04 -2.32 21.34
N ARG A 295 16.92 -3.03 21.38
CA ARG A 295 16.85 -4.48 21.69
C ARG A 295 16.73 -5.37 20.45
N GLY A 296 16.58 -4.79 19.25
CA GLY A 296 16.41 -5.54 17.99
C GLY A 296 15.11 -6.36 17.94
N LEU A 297 13.98 -5.78 18.35
CA LEU A 297 12.70 -6.48 18.54
C LEU A 297 11.60 -6.01 17.57
N CYS A 298 10.80 -6.95 17.06
CA CYS A 298 9.49 -6.63 16.48
C CYS A 298 8.44 -6.39 17.59
N LEU A 299 7.26 -5.90 17.23
CA LEU A 299 6.20 -5.58 18.19
C LEU A 299 5.75 -6.82 18.97
N GLU A 300 5.68 -7.97 18.31
CA GLU A 300 5.37 -9.27 18.94
C GLU A 300 6.37 -9.62 20.04
N GLU A 301 7.69 -9.45 19.82
CA GLU A 301 8.71 -9.75 20.83
C GLU A 301 8.76 -8.72 21.98
N TYR A 302 8.34 -7.48 21.73
CA TYR A 302 8.33 -6.41 22.73
C TYR A 302 7.16 -6.53 23.74
N LEU A 303 6.09 -7.25 23.38
CA LEU A 303 4.89 -7.42 24.20
C LEU A 303 4.85 -8.73 25.01
N ASN A 304 5.93 -9.54 24.98
CA ASN A 304 6.09 -10.81 25.71
C ASN A 304 7.11 -10.71 26.86
#